data_AF-A0A1C0VSU8-F1
#
_entry.id   AF-A0A1C0VSU8-F1
#
_cell.length_a   1.000
_cell.length_b   1.000
_cell.length_c   1.000
_cell.angle_alpha   90.00
_cell.angle_beta   90.00
_cell.angle_gamma   90.00
#
_symmetry.space_group_name_H-M   'P 1'
#
loop_
_entity.id
_entity.type
_entity.pdbx_description
1 polymer ?
#
loop_
_entity_poly.entity_id
_entity_poly.type
_entity_poly.pdbx_seq_one_letter_code
_entity_poly.pdbx_strand_id
1 'polypeptide(L)'
;MIKKNGEINAIEQVQENIDNRSLSNPIVVQSQSESVAIAPKKKRKYWFLFKLLIYFLLLNVSIEIIKNLINGVLYFFEGFPCGARHAKESENKQYVRSMNRAQQAKFGENGAFATSVDDLGIGIKTKTTNFHYSVNTTKTAAFSYGIPNKDTSETVYFGLFHWNKKVELRGYVGAVFLVTNNHTKEISTASILCVTKSPTISQPPNPILNNGNPTCANGTEEVTK
;
A
#
# COMPACT_ATOMS: atom_id res chain seq x y z
N MET A 1 57.58 5.74 -27.38
CA MET A 1 58.29 4.72 -28.17
C MET A 1 57.82 4.85 -29.61
N ILE A 2 58.74 5.26 -30.49
CA ILE A 2 58.57 5.42 -31.93
C ILE A 2 58.92 4.09 -32.62
N LYS A 3 58.13 3.68 -33.61
CA LYS A 3 58.52 2.88 -34.81
C LYS A 3 57.36 3.04 -35.82
N LYS A 4 57.48 3.80 -36.92
CA LYS A 4 58.16 3.51 -38.21
C LYS A 4 57.75 2.14 -38.78
N ASN A 5 57.51 1.92 -40.06
CA ASN A 5 57.34 2.72 -41.28
C ASN A 5 57.04 1.70 -42.40
N GLY A 6 56.32 2.11 -43.44
CA GLY A 6 56.52 1.65 -44.82
C GLY A 6 56.08 0.23 -45.16
N GLU A 7 55.81 -0.13 -46.41
CA GLU A 7 55.81 0.55 -47.71
C GLU A 7 55.13 -0.49 -48.65
N ILE A 8 54.16 -0.09 -49.47
CA ILE A 8 54.28 0.00 -50.95
C ILE A 8 53.85 -1.26 -51.73
N ASN A 9 52.75 -1.05 -52.45
CA ASN A 9 52.48 -1.33 -53.87
C ASN A 9 52.63 -2.75 -54.45
N ALA A 10 51.54 -3.23 -55.05
CA ALA A 10 51.37 -3.38 -56.50
C ALA A 10 49.90 -3.80 -56.75
N ILE A 11 49.05 -2.94 -57.30
CA ILE A 11 48.85 -2.68 -58.74
C ILE A 11 48.36 -3.94 -59.47
N GLU A 12 47.06 -3.99 -59.77
CA GLU A 12 46.54 -4.02 -61.15
C GLU A 12 45.06 -3.59 -61.09
N GLN A 13 44.74 -2.33 -61.39
CA GLN A 13 44.25 -1.82 -62.70
C GLN A 13 42.93 -2.51 -63.13
N VAL A 14 41.84 -1.84 -63.48
CA VAL A 14 41.64 -0.73 -64.44
C VAL A 14 40.30 -0.07 -64.08
N GLN A 15 40.28 1.18 -63.62
CA GLN A 15 40.09 2.43 -64.39
C GLN A 15 38.66 2.55 -64.97
N GLU A 16 37.78 3.34 -64.33
CA GLU A 16 37.52 4.77 -64.65
C GLU A 16 36.82 4.90 -66.02
N ASN A 17 35.75 5.66 -66.20
CA ASN A 17 35.70 7.09 -65.91
C ASN A 17 34.36 7.68 -66.40
N ILE A 18 34.12 8.94 -66.00
CA ILE A 18 33.43 9.98 -66.78
C ILE A 18 31.91 10.17 -66.57
N ASP A 19 31.67 11.12 -65.66
CA ASP A 19 31.07 12.44 -65.91
C ASP A 19 29.54 12.66 -65.91
N ASN A 20 29.17 13.43 -64.90
CA ASN A 20 28.20 14.51 -64.91
C ASN A 20 28.19 15.32 -66.23
N ARG A 21 27.05 15.43 -66.90
CA ARG A 21 26.67 16.71 -67.53
C ARG A 21 25.17 16.90 -67.69
N SER A 22 24.77 18.09 -67.30
CA SER A 22 23.48 18.74 -67.36
C SER A 22 23.07 19.20 -68.77
N LEU A 23 21.81 19.65 -68.86
CA LEU A 23 21.17 20.53 -69.86
C LEU A 23 20.69 19.89 -71.17
N SER A 24 19.36 19.76 -71.32
CA SER A 24 18.54 20.67 -72.17
C SER A 24 17.10 20.15 -72.37
N ASN A 25 16.11 20.94 -71.93
CA ASN A 25 14.78 21.08 -72.57
C ASN A 25 14.93 22.13 -73.72
N PRO A 26 13.97 22.39 -74.65
CA PRO A 26 12.50 22.15 -74.62
C PRO A 26 11.90 21.74 -76.00
N ILE A 27 10.58 21.95 -76.16
CA ILE A 27 9.72 22.07 -77.39
C ILE A 27 8.69 20.92 -77.47
N VAL A 28 7.48 21.07 -76.90
CA VAL A 28 6.27 21.75 -77.43
C VAL A 28 5.81 21.23 -78.80
N VAL A 29 4.82 20.33 -78.80
CA VAL A 29 3.79 20.27 -79.84
C VAL A 29 2.43 20.03 -79.15
N GLN A 30 1.58 21.05 -79.24
CA GLN A 30 0.17 21.04 -78.88
C GLN A 30 -0.64 20.32 -79.98
N SER A 31 -1.61 19.49 -79.59
CA SER A 31 -2.79 19.26 -80.43
C SER A 31 -4.04 19.32 -79.54
N GLN A 32 -4.93 20.25 -79.85
CA GLN A 32 -6.26 20.41 -79.29
C GLN A 32 -7.30 19.83 -80.25
N SER A 33 -8.18 18.98 -79.73
CA SER A 33 -9.60 18.82 -80.13
C SER A 33 -10.17 17.87 -79.07
N GLU A 34 -11.33 18.04 -78.44
CA GLU A 34 -12.56 18.72 -78.79
C GLU A 34 -13.39 18.74 -77.48
N SER A 35 -14.10 19.82 -77.19
CA SER A 35 -14.87 19.99 -75.97
C SER A 35 -16.19 19.19 -76.00
N VAL A 36 -16.29 18.11 -75.22
CA VAL A 36 -17.58 17.46 -74.92
C VAL A 36 -18.08 17.96 -73.56
N ALA A 37 -19.09 18.82 -73.60
CA ALA A 37 -19.80 19.28 -72.41
C ALA A 37 -20.63 18.14 -71.80
N ILE A 38 -20.33 17.76 -70.56
CA ILE A 38 -21.17 16.85 -69.76
C ILE A 38 -21.58 17.59 -68.47
N ALA A 39 -22.84 17.98 -68.40
CA ALA A 39 -23.48 18.58 -67.23
C ALA A 39 -23.83 17.51 -66.15
N PRO A 40 -24.15 17.89 -64.90
CA PRO A 40 -23.40 17.49 -63.72
C PRO A 40 -23.96 16.24 -63.03
N LYS A 41 -23.13 15.22 -62.78
CA LYS A 41 -23.55 14.05 -61.99
C LYS A 41 -23.01 14.08 -60.57
N LYS A 42 -23.86 14.53 -59.64
CA LYS A 42 -24.11 14.00 -58.28
C LYS A 42 -22.92 13.50 -57.42
N LYS A 43 -21.69 14.00 -57.60
CA LYS A 43 -20.50 13.60 -56.80
C LYS A 43 -20.39 14.28 -55.43
N ARG A 44 -21.12 15.38 -55.21
CA ARG A 44 -20.99 16.21 -54.00
C ARG A 44 -21.50 15.51 -52.73
N LYS A 45 -22.57 14.72 -52.83
CA LYS A 45 -23.24 14.08 -51.67
C LYS A 45 -22.44 12.89 -51.11
N TYR A 46 -21.81 12.10 -51.99
CA TYR A 46 -20.97 10.96 -51.59
C TYR A 46 -19.65 11.40 -50.93
N TRP A 47 -19.11 12.56 -51.32
CA TRP A 47 -17.91 13.11 -50.69
C TRP A 47 -18.14 13.51 -49.23
N PHE A 48 -19.32 14.08 -48.91
CA PHE A 48 -19.72 14.34 -47.53
C PHE A 48 -19.94 13.06 -46.72
N LEU A 49 -20.56 12.03 -47.32
CA LEU A 49 -20.76 10.72 -46.66
C LEU A 49 -19.43 10.00 -46.42
N PHE A 50 -18.49 10.05 -47.36
CA PHE A 50 -17.16 9.48 -47.22
C PHE A 50 -16.34 10.21 -46.14
N LYS A 51 -16.44 11.54 -46.08
CA LYS A 51 -15.82 12.35 -45.03
C LYS A 51 -16.42 12.04 -43.64
N LEU A 52 -17.73 11.79 -43.56
CA LEU A 52 -18.41 11.38 -42.32
C LEU A 52 -17.97 9.99 -41.86
N LEU A 53 -17.82 9.03 -42.80
CA LEU A 53 -17.31 7.69 -42.53
C LEU A 53 -15.87 7.70 -42.03
N ILE A 54 -14.99 8.49 -42.66
CA ILE A 54 -13.60 8.66 -42.21
C ILE A 54 -13.57 9.31 -40.82
N TYR A 55 -14.36 10.35 -40.59
CA TYR A 55 -14.45 11.00 -39.28
C TYR A 55 -14.91 10.01 -38.19
N PHE A 56 -15.91 9.18 -38.50
CA PHE A 56 -16.37 8.13 -37.58
C PHE A 56 -15.30 7.09 -37.29
N LEU A 57 -14.55 6.64 -38.30
CA LEU A 57 -13.43 5.70 -38.10
C LEU A 57 -12.31 6.32 -37.24
N LEU A 58 -11.95 7.57 -37.49
CA LEU A 58 -10.93 8.29 -36.70
C LEU A 58 -11.39 8.53 -35.26
N LEU A 59 -12.67 8.85 -35.06
CA LEU A 59 -13.25 9.06 -33.73
C LEU A 59 -13.23 7.76 -32.90
N ASN A 60 -13.54 6.61 -33.51
CA ASN A 60 -13.46 5.31 -32.83
C ASN A 60 -12.02 4.89 -32.52
N VAL A 61 -11.06 5.10 -33.44
CA VAL A 61 -9.63 4.81 -33.19
C VAL A 61 -9.09 5.66 -32.05
N SER A 62 -9.47 6.93 -31.98
CA SER A 62 -9.07 7.83 -30.89
C SER A 62 -9.61 7.36 -29.54
N ILE A 63 -10.86 6.86 -29.50
CA ILE A 63 -11.49 6.34 -28.28
C ILE A 63 -10.75 5.11 -27.74
N GLU A 64 -10.31 4.18 -28.59
CA GLU A 64 -9.55 3.00 -28.14
C GLU A 64 -8.16 3.36 -27.61
N ILE A 65 -7.50 4.36 -28.21
CA ILE A 65 -6.22 4.90 -27.71
C ILE A 65 -6.41 5.55 -26.33
N ILE A 66 -7.48 6.33 -26.16
CA ILE A 66 -7.80 7.00 -24.88
C ILE A 66 -8.15 5.96 -23.80
N LYS A 67 -8.92 4.90 -24.12
CA LYS A 67 -9.20 3.79 -23.19
C LYS A 67 -7.92 3.10 -22.73
N ASN A 68 -6.97 2.85 -23.63
CA ASN A 68 -5.69 2.23 -23.27
C ASN A 68 -4.80 3.15 -22.42
N LEU A 69 -4.83 4.46 -22.68
CA LEU A 69 -4.09 5.45 -21.88
C LEU A 69 -4.67 5.59 -20.46
N ILE A 70 -6.00 5.58 -20.33
CA ILE A 70 -6.70 5.64 -19.03
C ILE A 70 -6.50 4.34 -18.25
N ASN A 71 -6.59 3.18 -18.92
CA ASN A 71 -6.32 1.88 -18.30
C ASN A 71 -4.88 1.82 -17.77
N GLY A 72 -3.91 2.33 -18.54
CA GLY A 72 -2.52 2.40 -18.11
C GLY A 72 -2.28 3.22 -16.84
N VAL A 73 -3.09 4.25 -16.57
CA VAL A 73 -3.01 5.10 -15.37
C VAL A 73 -3.84 4.55 -14.20
N LEU A 74 -4.97 3.87 -14.47
CA LEU A 74 -5.81 3.26 -13.43
C LEU A 74 -5.16 2.06 -12.73
N TYR A 75 -4.17 1.42 -13.35
CA TYR A 75 -3.36 0.38 -12.70
C TYR A 75 -2.23 0.92 -11.80
N PHE A 76 -2.05 2.24 -11.71
CA PHE A 76 -1.07 2.88 -10.81
C PHE A 76 -1.67 3.38 -9.48
N PHE A 77 -2.86 2.89 -9.10
CA PHE A 77 -3.21 2.91 -7.67
C PHE A 77 -2.51 1.75 -6.97
N GLU A 78 -1.17 1.74 -7.03
CA GLU A 78 -0.36 0.91 -6.15
C GLU A 78 -0.61 1.43 -4.74
N GLY A 79 -1.47 0.72 -4.01
CA GLY A 79 -1.75 1.01 -2.61
C GLY A 79 -0.42 1.14 -1.87
N PHE A 80 -0.21 2.29 -1.24
CA PHE A 80 0.91 2.52 -0.34
C PHE A 80 1.07 1.29 0.57
N PRO A 81 2.26 0.65 0.64
CA PRO A 81 2.49 -0.42 1.59
C PRO A 81 2.57 0.18 3.00
N CYS A 82 1.41 0.56 3.54
CA CYS A 82 1.25 1.12 4.86
C CYS A 82 1.39 -0.01 5.87
N GLY A 83 2.65 -0.28 6.26
CA GLY A 83 3.11 -1.23 7.27
C GLY A 83 2.03 -2.10 7.93
N ALA A 84 1.72 -3.26 7.36
CA ALA A 84 0.69 -4.13 7.94
C ALA A 84 1.08 -4.66 9.33
N ARG A 85 2.37 -4.62 9.69
CA ARG A 85 2.82 -4.78 11.07
C ARG A 85 2.17 -3.76 12.01
N HIS A 86 2.20 -2.47 11.68
CA HIS A 86 1.56 -1.42 12.48
C HIS A 86 0.04 -1.58 12.51
N ALA A 87 -0.57 -1.97 11.38
CA ALA A 87 -2.00 -2.26 11.33
C ALA A 87 -2.38 -3.40 12.30
N LYS A 88 -1.61 -4.50 12.31
CA LYS A 88 -1.80 -5.60 13.25
C LYS A 88 -1.55 -5.17 14.70
N GLU A 89 -0.48 -4.45 14.97
CA GLU A 89 -0.23 -3.94 16.34
C GLU A 89 -1.33 -2.97 16.81
N SER A 90 -2.02 -2.27 15.89
CA SER A 90 -3.15 -1.40 16.23
C SER A 90 -4.38 -2.18 16.72
N GLU A 91 -4.63 -3.38 16.21
CA GLU A 91 -5.67 -4.31 16.70
C GLU A 91 -5.44 -4.59 18.19
N ASN A 92 -4.23 -5.02 18.53
CA ASN A 92 -3.87 -5.36 19.91
C ASN A 92 -3.96 -4.15 20.84
N LYS A 93 -3.41 -3.01 20.43
CA LYS A 93 -3.50 -1.75 21.17
C LYS A 93 -4.95 -1.37 21.47
N GLN A 94 -5.85 -1.47 20.50
CA GLN A 94 -7.26 -1.13 20.68
C GLN A 94 -7.97 -2.11 21.59
N TYR A 95 -7.76 -3.41 21.43
CA TYR A 95 -8.43 -4.44 22.23
C TYR A 95 -8.01 -4.37 23.69
N VAL A 96 -6.71 -4.25 23.98
CA VAL A 96 -6.23 -4.12 25.37
C VAL A 96 -6.72 -2.82 26.02
N ARG A 97 -6.80 -1.72 25.26
CA ARG A 97 -7.46 -0.48 25.74
C ARG A 97 -8.92 -0.69 26.08
N SER A 98 -9.66 -1.41 25.24
CA SER A 98 -11.06 -1.73 25.48
C SER A 98 -11.24 -2.61 26.71
N MET A 99 -10.38 -3.63 26.88
CA MET A 99 -10.39 -4.48 28.07
C MET A 99 -10.14 -3.68 29.35
N ASN A 100 -9.19 -2.74 29.37
CA ASN A 100 -8.98 -1.87 30.53
C ASN A 100 -10.21 -1.02 30.85
N ARG A 101 -10.86 -0.41 29.85
CA ARG A 101 -12.09 0.36 30.06
C ARG A 101 -13.21 -0.51 30.63
N ALA A 102 -13.35 -1.72 30.11
CA ALA A 102 -14.32 -2.70 30.60
C ALA A 102 -14.02 -3.14 32.04
N GLN A 103 -12.76 -3.32 32.42
CA GLN A 103 -12.37 -3.62 33.80
C GLN A 103 -12.73 -2.48 34.76
N GLN A 104 -12.51 -1.22 34.35
CA GLN A 104 -12.93 -0.06 35.15
C GLN A 104 -14.44 -0.01 35.32
N ALA A 105 -15.21 -0.25 34.25
CA ALA A 105 -16.66 -0.31 34.31
C ALA A 105 -17.15 -1.45 35.22
N LYS A 106 -16.61 -2.66 35.05
CA LYS A 106 -16.97 -3.82 35.87
C LYS A 106 -16.68 -3.61 37.36
N PHE A 107 -15.55 -3.01 37.68
CA PHE A 107 -15.25 -2.67 39.06
C PHE A 107 -16.22 -1.61 39.60
N GLY A 108 -16.57 -0.59 38.80
CA GLY A 108 -17.54 0.43 39.19
C GLY A 108 -18.97 -0.11 39.40
N GLU A 109 -19.38 -1.11 38.61
CA GLU A 109 -20.71 -1.72 38.69
C GLU A 109 -20.81 -2.75 39.81
N ASN A 110 -19.82 -3.64 39.93
CA ASN A 110 -19.91 -4.86 40.75
C ASN A 110 -18.97 -4.85 41.96
N GLY A 111 -18.09 -3.84 42.09
CA GLY A 111 -17.04 -3.81 43.12
C GLY A 111 -15.96 -4.87 42.93
N ALA A 112 -15.91 -5.53 41.77
CA ALA A 112 -14.97 -6.59 41.46
C ALA A 112 -14.53 -6.54 39.98
N PHE A 113 -13.29 -6.94 39.72
CA PHE A 113 -12.76 -7.08 38.37
C PHE A 113 -13.30 -8.34 37.69
N ALA A 114 -13.42 -8.30 36.37
CA ALA A 114 -13.76 -9.46 35.56
C ALA A 114 -12.60 -10.44 35.49
N THR A 115 -12.86 -11.73 35.68
CA THR A 115 -11.84 -12.79 35.75
C THR A 115 -11.48 -13.41 34.40
N SER A 116 -12.30 -13.18 33.38
CA SER A 116 -12.08 -13.68 32.02
C SER A 116 -12.39 -12.61 30.98
N VAL A 117 -11.99 -12.84 29.72
CA VAL A 117 -12.30 -11.94 28.60
C VAL A 117 -13.81 -11.91 28.31
N ASP A 118 -14.49 -13.04 28.46
CA ASP A 118 -15.93 -13.14 28.22
C ASP A 118 -16.72 -12.37 29.29
N ASP A 119 -16.28 -12.43 30.55
CA ASP A 119 -16.88 -11.67 31.66
C ASP A 119 -16.84 -10.15 31.45
N LEU A 120 -15.90 -9.64 30.64
CA LEU A 120 -15.85 -8.21 30.29
C LEU A 120 -17.08 -7.76 29.51
N GLY A 121 -17.77 -8.66 28.80
CA GLY A 121 -19.01 -8.35 28.08
C GLY A 121 -18.84 -7.44 26.87
N ILE A 122 -17.63 -7.32 26.31
CA ILE A 122 -17.31 -6.41 25.20
C ILE A 122 -17.20 -7.08 23.82
N GLY A 123 -17.52 -8.38 23.72
CA GLY A 123 -17.56 -9.10 22.45
C GLY A 123 -16.21 -9.34 21.78
N ILE A 124 -15.10 -9.26 22.53
CA ILE A 124 -13.76 -9.56 22.02
C ILE A 124 -13.54 -11.08 22.04
N LYS A 125 -13.03 -11.63 20.94
CA LYS A 125 -12.59 -13.03 20.88
C LYS A 125 -11.29 -13.20 21.66
N THR A 126 -11.20 -14.25 22.48
CA THR A 126 -9.97 -14.63 23.21
C THR A 126 -8.82 -15.00 22.28
N LYS A 127 -9.10 -15.38 21.02
CA LYS A 127 -8.11 -15.66 19.99
C LYS A 127 -8.51 -15.02 18.67
N THR A 128 -7.60 -14.24 18.11
CA THR A 128 -7.68 -13.73 16.73
C THR A 128 -6.57 -14.37 15.89
N THR A 129 -6.50 -14.00 14.62
CA THR A 129 -5.43 -14.47 13.72
C THR A 129 -4.04 -14.05 14.23
N ASN A 130 -3.94 -12.86 14.83
CA ASN A 130 -2.66 -12.26 15.19
C ASN A 130 -2.35 -12.34 16.69
N PHE A 131 -3.35 -12.44 17.57
CA PHE A 131 -3.16 -12.35 19.02
C PHE A 131 -4.03 -13.33 19.82
N HIS A 132 -3.56 -13.60 21.04
CA HIS A 132 -4.28 -14.23 22.13
C HIS A 132 -4.54 -13.21 23.24
N TYR A 133 -5.78 -13.12 23.68
CA TYR A 133 -6.21 -12.22 24.73
C TYR A 133 -6.57 -13.00 25.99
N SER A 134 -6.10 -12.50 27.12
CA SER A 134 -6.38 -13.08 28.44
C SER A 134 -6.47 -11.99 29.50
N VAL A 135 -7.05 -12.37 30.63
CA VAL A 135 -7.19 -11.52 31.80
C VAL A 135 -6.63 -12.26 33.01
N ASN A 136 -5.96 -11.53 33.90
CA ASN A 136 -5.58 -12.01 35.21
C ASN A 136 -5.90 -10.93 36.24
N THR A 137 -6.48 -11.29 37.37
CA THR A 137 -6.95 -10.32 38.37
C THR A 137 -6.48 -10.69 39.76
N THR A 138 -6.25 -9.68 40.57
CA THR A 138 -6.08 -9.75 42.02
C THR A 138 -7.19 -8.95 42.70
N LYS A 139 -7.18 -8.88 44.03
CA LYS A 139 -8.12 -8.04 44.79
C LYS A 139 -7.95 -6.54 44.52
N THR A 140 -6.78 -6.11 44.05
CA THR A 140 -6.41 -4.69 43.92
C THR A 140 -6.03 -4.29 42.51
N ALA A 141 -5.95 -5.23 41.57
CA ALA A 141 -5.61 -4.95 40.18
C ALA A 141 -6.22 -5.95 39.21
N ALA A 142 -6.45 -5.49 37.98
CA ALA A 142 -6.73 -6.32 36.82
C ALA A 142 -5.65 -6.12 35.76
N PHE A 143 -5.25 -7.19 35.12
CA PHE A 143 -4.27 -7.22 34.04
C PHE A 143 -4.90 -7.82 32.80
N SER A 144 -4.81 -7.10 31.68
CA SER A 144 -5.35 -7.52 30.38
C SER A 144 -4.18 -7.70 29.42
N TYR A 145 -4.05 -8.87 28.81
CA TYR A 145 -2.91 -9.20 27.95
C TYR A 145 -3.37 -9.35 26.51
N GLY A 146 -2.50 -8.96 25.59
CA GLY A 146 -2.59 -9.30 24.18
C GLY A 146 -1.24 -9.81 23.68
N ILE A 147 -1.14 -11.12 23.53
CA ILE A 147 0.09 -11.84 23.22
C ILE A 147 0.08 -12.24 21.74
N PRO A 148 1.11 -11.90 20.95
CA PRO A 148 1.20 -12.28 19.55
C PRO A 148 1.19 -13.79 19.32
N ASN A 149 0.54 -14.21 18.23
CA ASN A 149 0.57 -15.59 17.76
C ASN A 149 1.88 -15.85 17.02
N LYS A 150 2.51 -17.01 17.29
CA LYS A 150 3.75 -17.46 16.62
C LYS A 150 3.61 -17.63 15.10
N ASP A 151 2.40 -17.88 14.62
CA ASP A 151 2.08 -18.19 13.22
C ASP A 151 1.63 -16.94 12.44
N THR A 152 1.80 -15.75 13.01
CA THR A 152 1.37 -14.51 12.35
C THR A 152 2.18 -14.24 11.09
N SER A 153 1.51 -14.25 9.94
CA SER A 153 2.10 -13.95 8.63
C SER A 153 1.37 -12.83 7.91
N GLU A 154 2.07 -12.14 7.03
CA GLU A 154 1.55 -11.10 6.14
C GLU A 154 1.80 -11.52 4.70
N THR A 155 0.78 -11.39 3.86
CA THR A 155 0.93 -11.60 2.43
C THR A 155 1.52 -10.35 1.81
N VAL A 156 2.73 -10.47 1.27
CA VAL A 156 3.40 -9.40 0.54
C VAL A 156 3.09 -9.59 -0.94
N TYR A 157 2.59 -8.53 -1.59
CA TYR A 157 2.32 -8.49 -3.01
C TYR A 157 3.41 -7.71 -3.74
N PHE A 158 3.90 -8.25 -4.84
CA PHE A 158 4.84 -7.59 -5.75
C PHE A 158 4.42 -7.89 -7.20
N GLY A 159 3.62 -6.99 -7.78
CA GLY A 159 2.97 -7.23 -9.07
C GLY A 159 2.04 -8.45 -8.99
N LEU A 160 2.24 -9.42 -9.90
CA LEU A 160 1.49 -10.68 -9.94
C LEU A 160 2.02 -11.75 -8.98
N PHE A 161 3.12 -11.48 -8.26
CA PHE A 161 3.72 -12.42 -7.32
C PHE A 161 3.31 -12.10 -5.88
N HIS A 162 3.04 -13.13 -5.08
CA HIS A 162 2.75 -12.97 -3.66
C HIS A 162 3.39 -14.08 -2.82
N TRP A 163 3.81 -13.75 -1.60
CA TRP A 163 4.32 -14.72 -0.62
C TRP A 163 3.93 -14.34 0.80
N ASN A 164 3.92 -15.31 1.69
CA ASN A 164 3.66 -15.08 3.11
C ASN A 164 4.98 -14.84 3.84
N LYS A 165 5.14 -13.65 4.41
CA LYS A 165 6.26 -13.29 5.27
C LYS A 165 5.82 -13.40 6.73
N LYS A 166 6.60 -14.08 7.56
CA LYS A 166 6.38 -14.07 9.02
C LYS A 166 6.57 -12.65 9.56
N VAL A 167 5.66 -12.21 10.42
CA VAL A 167 5.71 -10.88 11.04
C VAL A 167 5.84 -11.05 12.53
N GLU A 168 6.88 -10.45 13.07
CA GLU A 168 7.09 -10.36 14.50
C GLU A 168 6.35 -9.15 15.05
N LEU A 169 5.42 -9.39 15.98
CA LEU A 169 4.59 -8.36 16.59
C LEU A 169 4.98 -8.14 18.05
N ARG A 170 4.71 -6.94 18.56
CA ARG A 170 4.89 -6.62 19.98
C ARG A 170 3.69 -7.06 20.81
N GLY A 171 3.96 -7.46 22.05
CA GLY A 171 2.95 -7.77 23.04
C GLY A 171 2.46 -6.51 23.76
N TYR A 172 1.21 -6.53 24.19
CA TYR A 172 0.61 -5.44 24.95
C TYR A 172 0.09 -5.99 26.29
N VAL A 173 0.25 -5.18 27.33
CA VAL A 173 -0.33 -5.44 28.65
C VAL A 173 -0.97 -4.17 29.17
N GLY A 174 -2.24 -4.26 29.50
CA GLY A 174 -2.99 -3.22 30.18
C GLY A 174 -3.16 -3.59 31.64
N ALA A 175 -3.14 -2.60 32.53
CA ALA A 175 -3.49 -2.82 33.92
C ALA A 175 -4.46 -1.75 34.42
N VAL A 176 -5.33 -2.15 35.35
CA VAL A 176 -6.22 -1.27 36.11
C VAL A 176 -5.95 -1.55 37.58
N PHE A 177 -5.58 -0.53 38.33
CA PHE A 177 -5.27 -0.62 39.76
C PHE A 177 -6.30 0.14 40.59
N LEU A 178 -6.57 -0.37 41.78
CA LEU A 178 -7.24 0.39 42.83
C LEU A 178 -6.23 1.34 43.48
N VAL A 179 -6.56 2.62 43.48
CA VAL A 179 -5.77 3.68 44.09
C VAL A 179 -6.64 4.36 45.14
N THR A 180 -6.23 4.21 46.39
CA THR A 180 -6.88 4.89 47.51
C THR A 180 -6.27 6.26 47.69
N ASN A 181 -7.10 7.30 47.73
CA ASN A 181 -6.63 8.64 48.07
C ASN A 181 -6.37 8.71 49.58
N ASN A 182 -5.15 9.09 49.97
CA ASN A 182 -4.75 9.17 51.38
C ASN A 182 -5.58 10.19 52.19
N HIS A 183 -6.15 11.21 51.55
CA HIS A 183 -6.91 12.27 52.22
C HIS A 183 -8.41 11.94 52.35
N THR A 184 -9.03 11.48 51.27
CA THR A 184 -10.49 11.22 51.24
C THR A 184 -10.86 9.78 51.58
N LYS A 185 -9.88 8.86 51.62
CA LYS A 185 -10.07 7.40 51.71
C LYS A 185 -10.95 6.82 50.60
N GLU A 186 -11.19 7.59 49.54
CA GLU A 186 -11.96 7.14 48.38
C GLU A 186 -11.11 6.20 47.54
N ILE A 187 -11.75 5.12 47.08
CA ILE A 187 -11.14 4.17 46.16
C ILE A 187 -11.44 4.64 44.75
N SER A 188 -10.39 4.89 43.99
CA SER A 188 -10.44 5.24 42.57
C SER A 188 -9.74 4.17 41.75
N THR A 189 -9.95 4.16 40.43
CA THR A 189 -9.23 3.27 39.52
C THR A 189 -8.24 4.07 38.67
N ALA A 190 -7.00 3.59 38.56
CA ALA A 190 -6.01 4.13 37.64
C ALA A 190 -5.61 3.07 36.61
N SER A 191 -5.56 3.42 35.33
CA SER A 191 -5.26 2.48 34.24
C SER A 191 -3.98 2.85 33.51
N ILE A 192 -3.23 1.84 33.04
CA ILE A 192 -2.06 2.00 32.17
C ILE A 192 -2.08 1.00 31.04
N LEU A 193 -1.44 1.36 29.93
CA LEU A 193 -1.17 0.47 28.82
C LEU A 193 0.32 0.47 28.50
N CYS A 194 0.90 -0.71 28.46
CA CYS A 194 2.30 -0.94 28.16
C CYS A 194 2.44 -1.83 26.92
N VAL A 195 3.49 -1.59 26.15
CA VAL A 195 3.90 -2.41 25.00
C VAL A 195 5.30 -2.94 25.21
N THR A 196 5.62 -4.13 24.71
CA THR A 196 6.97 -4.67 24.80
C THR A 196 7.94 -3.91 23.91
N LYS A 197 9.17 -3.66 24.40
CA LYS A 197 10.21 -2.94 23.64
C LYS A 197 10.64 -3.68 22.37
N SER A 198 10.56 -5.01 22.41
CA SER A 198 10.87 -5.90 21.29
C SER A 198 9.67 -6.82 20.99
N PRO A 199 9.58 -7.38 19.77
CA PRO A 199 8.61 -8.43 19.48
C PRO A 199 8.73 -9.61 20.44
N THR A 200 7.60 -10.21 20.80
CA THR A 200 7.59 -11.37 21.70
C THR A 200 6.38 -12.26 21.46
N ILE A 201 6.51 -13.52 21.83
CA ILE A 201 5.40 -14.49 21.92
C ILE A 201 5.10 -14.87 23.38
N SER A 202 5.88 -14.34 24.34
CA SER A 202 5.68 -14.55 25.76
C SER A 202 4.76 -13.47 26.35
N GLN A 203 4.14 -13.81 27.48
CA GLN A 203 3.34 -12.87 28.24
C GLN A 203 4.22 -11.70 28.73
N PRO A 204 3.85 -10.43 28.44
CA PRO A 204 4.56 -9.28 28.97
C PRO A 204 4.48 -9.23 30.51
N PRO A 205 5.50 -8.67 31.19
CA PRO A 205 5.47 -8.53 32.64
C PRO A 205 4.37 -7.56 33.10
N ASN A 206 3.81 -7.84 34.27
CA ASN A 206 2.72 -7.05 34.82
C ASN A 206 3.20 -5.63 35.18
N PRO A 207 2.46 -4.57 34.81
CA PRO A 207 2.69 -3.23 35.32
C PRO A 207 2.67 -3.19 36.85
N ILE A 208 3.31 -2.18 37.44
CA ILE A 208 3.42 -2.00 38.88
C ILE A 208 2.83 -0.65 39.31
N LEU A 209 2.22 -0.62 40.49
CA LEU A 209 1.69 0.60 41.08
C LEU A 209 2.75 1.23 42.00
N ASN A 210 3.31 2.37 41.59
CA ASN A 210 4.32 3.12 42.35
C ASN A 210 3.71 4.39 42.91
N ASN A 211 3.58 4.50 44.24
CA ASN A 211 3.02 5.67 44.94
C ASN A 211 1.65 6.13 44.38
N GLY A 212 0.77 5.17 44.05
CA GLY A 212 -0.54 5.44 43.46
C GLY A 212 -0.53 5.77 41.96
N ASN A 213 0.64 5.79 41.31
CA ASN A 213 0.76 5.95 39.87
C ASN A 213 1.14 4.61 39.20
N PRO A 214 0.32 4.09 38.28
CA PRO A 214 0.68 2.92 37.49
C PRO A 214 1.93 3.18 36.63
N THR A 215 2.82 2.20 36.54
CA THR A 215 4.05 2.28 35.73
C THR A 215 4.35 0.95 35.04
N CYS A 216 4.92 1.00 33.85
CA CYS A 216 5.27 -0.19 33.09
C CYS A 216 6.48 -0.91 33.69
N ALA A 217 6.43 -2.24 33.71
CA ALA A 217 7.55 -3.05 34.20
C ALA A 217 8.72 -3.09 33.19
N ASN A 218 9.89 -3.53 33.66
CA ASN A 218 11.08 -3.62 32.82
C ASN A 218 10.82 -4.50 31.58
N GLY A 219 11.36 -4.09 30.42
CA GLY A 219 11.08 -4.73 29.13
C GLY A 219 9.82 -4.23 28.41
N THR A 220 9.02 -3.36 29.07
CA THR A 220 7.88 -2.68 28.46
C THR A 220 8.02 -1.16 28.51
N GLU A 221 7.28 -0.46 27.66
CA GLU A 221 7.20 1.00 27.56
C GLU A 221 5.73 1.43 27.57
N GLU A 222 5.45 2.62 28.11
CA GLU A 222 4.10 3.15 28.17
C GLU A 222 3.62 3.60 26.79
N VAL A 223 2.40 3.21 26.43
CA VAL A 223 1.78 3.58 25.16
C VAL A 223 1.06 4.91 25.33
N THR A 224 1.74 5.98 24.93
CA THR A 224 1.17 7.34 24.93
C THR A 224 -0.10 7.44 24.08
N LYS A 225 -0.96 8.41 24.45
CA LYS A 225 -2.24 8.66 23.78
C LYS A 225 -2.05 9.14 22.36
#